data_AF-A0A7V8U066-F1
#
_entry.id   AF-A0A7V8U066-F1
#
_cell.length_a   1.000
_cell.length_b   1.000
_cell.length_c   1.000
_cell.angle_alpha   90.00
_cell.angle_beta   90.00
_cell.angle_gamma   90.00
#
_symmetry.space_group_name_H-M   'P 1'
#
loop_
_entity.id
_entity.type
_entity.pdbx_description
1 polymer ?
#
loop_
_entity_poly.entity_id
_entity_poly.type
_entity_poly.pdbx_seq_one_letter_code
_entity_poly.pdbx_strand_id
1 'polypeptide(L)'
;MAFKQLSGAANLVGNAPLEMATHRNLAVLGGPQLDDADKRFTAEIQKTLSPTDIRTSYAEYGLPEKNEVLSSDIYSPLNGRLTPSSSTDVGTLSWIVPTVQCHVPCYAVGTPPHSWQLVAQGKAPAAHKGIALAAKAMAAVARDLFINGGLLSTAKTEFQRFRAANEFRNPIGRK
;
A
#
# COMPACT_ATOMS: atom_id res chain seq x y z
N MET A 1 -16.78 31.97 -4.23
CA MET A 1 -15.82 31.82 -3.12
C MET A 1 -14.44 31.61 -3.70
N ALA A 2 -13.42 32.32 -3.22
CA ALA A 2 -12.03 32.10 -3.61
C ALA A 2 -11.32 31.33 -2.49
N PHE A 3 -10.67 30.21 -2.83
CA PHE A 3 -9.84 29.43 -1.91
C PHE A 3 -8.37 29.71 -2.18
N LYS A 4 -7.56 29.80 -1.11
CA LYS A 4 -6.09 29.88 -1.18
C LYS A 4 -5.52 28.59 -0.60
N GLN A 5 -4.86 27.79 -1.42
CA GLN A 5 -4.13 26.61 -0.94
C GLN A 5 -2.91 27.08 -0.11
N LEU A 6 -2.85 26.65 1.15
CA LEU A 6 -1.78 27.03 2.09
C LEU A 6 -0.64 26.01 2.11
N SER A 7 -0.96 24.72 1.99
CA SER A 7 0.01 23.63 1.95
C SER A 7 -0.61 22.38 1.29
N GLY A 8 0.13 21.27 1.30
CA GLY A 8 -0.36 19.95 0.88
C GLY A 8 0.55 18.83 1.34
N ALA A 9 0.21 17.60 0.97
CA ALA A 9 1.09 16.44 1.05
C ALA A 9 1.80 16.23 -0.30
N ALA A 10 3.05 15.79 -0.28
CA ALA A 10 3.74 15.43 -1.50
C ALA A 10 3.14 14.11 -2.03
N ASN A 11 3.10 13.93 -3.35
CA ASN A 11 2.78 12.62 -3.91
C ASN A 11 3.82 11.59 -3.44
N LEU A 12 3.38 10.35 -3.25
CA LEU A 12 4.27 9.24 -2.97
C LEU A 12 5.10 8.90 -4.21
N VAL A 13 6.39 8.61 -4.01
CA VAL A 13 7.31 8.12 -5.03
C VAL A 13 7.75 6.70 -4.66
N GLY A 14 7.48 5.75 -5.54
CA GLY A 14 7.89 4.36 -5.38
C GLY A 14 9.38 4.13 -5.68
N ASN A 15 9.87 2.94 -5.34
CA ASN A 15 11.21 2.49 -5.69
C ASN A 15 11.12 1.05 -6.20
N ALA A 16 11.28 0.83 -7.50
CA ALA A 16 10.98 -0.46 -8.11
C ALA A 16 11.81 -1.63 -7.51
N PRO A 17 13.11 -1.47 -7.17
CA PRO A 17 13.90 -2.52 -6.53
C PRO A 17 13.31 -2.94 -5.17
N LEU A 18 12.84 -1.98 -4.37
CA LEU A 18 12.20 -2.26 -3.09
C LEU A 18 10.80 -2.88 -3.25
N GLU A 19 10.03 -2.44 -4.25
CA GLU A 19 8.74 -3.05 -4.56
C GLU A 19 8.90 -4.50 -5.03
N MET A 20 9.88 -4.78 -5.89
CA MET A 20 10.22 -6.14 -6.32
C MET A 20 10.72 -7.00 -5.15
N ALA A 21 11.49 -6.44 -4.22
CA ALA A 21 11.88 -7.13 -3.00
C ALA A 21 10.67 -7.45 -2.11
N THR A 22 9.76 -6.50 -1.95
CA THR A 22 8.52 -6.69 -1.18
C THR A 22 7.65 -7.78 -1.80
N HIS A 23 7.43 -7.74 -3.11
CA HIS A 23 6.65 -8.74 -3.83
C HIS A 23 7.27 -10.14 -3.75
N ARG A 24 8.59 -10.28 -3.94
CA ARG A 24 9.28 -11.57 -3.78
C ARG A 24 9.09 -12.14 -2.37
N ASN A 25 9.24 -11.30 -1.35
CA ASN A 25 9.03 -11.74 0.03
C ASN A 25 7.58 -12.12 0.31
N LEU A 26 6.60 -11.36 -0.21
CA LEU A 26 5.18 -11.73 -0.12
C LEU A 26 4.90 -13.06 -0.83
N ALA A 27 5.48 -13.29 -2.01
CA ALA A 27 5.32 -14.56 -2.73
C ALA A 27 5.86 -15.77 -1.94
N VAL A 28 6.95 -15.60 -1.18
CA VAL A 28 7.49 -16.63 -0.28
C VAL A 28 6.64 -16.81 0.98
N LEU A 29 6.17 -15.70 1.57
CA LEU A 29 5.33 -15.72 2.77
C LEU A 29 3.91 -16.23 2.50
N GLY A 30 3.44 -16.10 1.26
CA GLY A 30 2.05 -16.28 0.87
C GLY A 30 1.15 -15.14 1.34
N GLY A 31 -0.15 -15.28 1.08
CA GLY A 31 -1.17 -14.38 1.61
C GLY A 31 -1.40 -14.57 3.12
N PRO A 32 -2.22 -13.71 3.75
CA PRO A 32 -2.61 -13.92 5.13
C PRO A 32 -3.40 -15.23 5.20
N GLN A 33 -3.23 -15.96 6.30
CA GLN A 33 -3.86 -17.27 6.54
C GLN A 33 -5.35 -17.08 6.90
N LEU A 34 -6.11 -16.56 5.94
CA LEU A 34 -7.52 -16.23 6.06
C LEU A 34 -8.36 -17.51 6.10
N ASP A 35 -9.32 -17.55 7.01
CA ASP A 35 -10.20 -18.70 7.19
C ASP A 35 -11.66 -18.38 6.86
N ASP A 36 -12.53 -19.38 6.99
CA ASP A 36 -13.95 -19.22 6.69
C ASP A 36 -14.67 -18.27 7.66
N ALA A 37 -14.17 -18.10 8.89
CA ALA A 37 -14.74 -17.15 9.83
C ALA A 37 -14.43 -15.71 9.39
N ASP A 38 -13.21 -15.45 8.91
CA ASP A 38 -12.84 -14.17 8.31
C ASP A 38 -13.76 -13.86 7.12
N LYS A 39 -13.91 -14.81 6.19
CA LYS A 39 -14.75 -14.64 5.00
C LYS A 39 -16.21 -14.35 5.36
N ARG A 40 -16.78 -15.09 6.32
CA ARG A 40 -18.16 -14.85 6.79
C ARG A 40 -18.32 -13.46 7.38
N PHE A 41 -17.39 -13.02 8.24
CA PHE A 41 -17.45 -11.69 8.81
C PHE A 41 -17.33 -10.59 7.75
N THR A 42 -16.38 -10.71 6.82
CA THR A 42 -16.21 -9.73 5.74
C THR A 42 -17.39 -9.72 4.77
N ALA A 43 -18.07 -10.86 4.56
CA ALA A 43 -19.28 -10.92 3.76
C ALA A 43 -20.42 -10.09 4.35
N GLU A 44 -20.61 -10.11 5.68
CA GLU A 44 -21.60 -9.24 6.34
C GLU A 44 -21.27 -7.76 6.18
N ILE A 45 -19.99 -7.38 6.22
CA ILE A 45 -19.59 -6.00 5.94
C ILE A 45 -19.87 -5.64 4.48
N GLN A 46 -19.47 -6.50 3.53
CA GLN A 46 -19.61 -6.22 2.10
C GLN A 46 -21.08 -6.05 1.67
N LYS A 47 -22.04 -6.71 2.32
CA LYS A 47 -23.49 -6.49 2.11
C LYS A 47 -23.94 -5.04 2.36
N THR A 48 -23.18 -4.28 3.15
CA THR A 48 -23.47 -2.87 3.44
C THR A 48 -22.85 -1.90 2.44
N LEU A 49 -22.08 -2.41 1.47
CA LEU A 49 -21.34 -1.62 0.49
C LEU A 49 -22.09 -1.57 -0.84
N SER A 50 -21.93 -0.47 -1.57
CA SER A 50 -22.51 -0.35 -2.90
C SER A 50 -21.65 -1.10 -3.94
N PRO A 51 -22.24 -1.52 -5.07
CA PRO A 51 -21.46 -2.04 -6.19
C PRO A 51 -20.39 -1.06 -6.69
N THR A 52 -20.62 0.25 -6.54
CA THR A 52 -19.63 1.29 -6.88
C THR A 52 -18.42 1.23 -5.96
N ASP A 53 -18.61 0.98 -4.66
CA ASP A 53 -17.49 0.89 -3.70
C ASP A 53 -16.57 -0.29 -4.02
N ILE A 54 -17.16 -1.45 -4.35
CA ILE A 54 -16.44 -2.65 -4.78
C ILE A 54 -15.63 -2.35 -6.05
N ARG A 55 -16.27 -1.81 -7.09
CA ARG A 55 -15.61 -1.47 -8.35
C ARG A 55 -14.46 -0.48 -8.17
N THR A 56 -14.69 0.59 -7.39
CA THR A 56 -13.67 1.61 -7.12
C THR A 56 -12.44 0.99 -6.46
N SER A 57 -12.62 0.07 -5.51
CA SER A 57 -11.49 -0.57 -4.81
C SER A 57 -10.54 -1.35 -5.74
N TYR A 58 -11.03 -1.90 -6.85
CA TYR A 58 -10.18 -2.52 -7.88
C TYR A 58 -9.62 -1.49 -8.85
N ALA A 59 -10.44 -0.53 -9.28
CA ALA A 59 -10.07 0.49 -10.26
C ALA A 59 -8.91 1.38 -9.78
N GLU A 60 -8.84 1.71 -8.49
CA GLU A 60 -7.74 2.48 -7.88
C GLU A 60 -6.36 1.85 -8.10
N TYR A 61 -6.31 0.52 -8.25
CA TYR A 61 -5.10 -0.24 -8.50
C TYR A 61 -4.98 -0.75 -9.94
N GLY A 62 -5.89 -0.35 -10.83
CA GLY A 62 -5.94 -0.83 -12.22
C GLY A 62 -6.21 -2.33 -12.34
N LEU A 63 -6.90 -2.92 -11.35
CA LEU A 63 -7.20 -4.34 -11.29
C LEU A 63 -8.58 -4.64 -11.88
N PRO A 64 -8.79 -5.84 -12.46
CA PRO A 64 -10.11 -6.30 -12.85
C PRO A 64 -10.94 -6.60 -11.59
N GLU A 65 -12.22 -6.23 -11.63
CA GLU A 65 -13.18 -6.56 -10.57
C GLU A 65 -13.30 -8.09 -10.42
N LYS A 66 -13.32 -8.57 -9.18
CA LYS A 66 -13.54 -9.97 -8.84
C LYS A 66 -14.73 -10.10 -7.89
N ASN A 67 -15.41 -11.24 -7.98
CA ASN A 67 -16.48 -11.59 -7.04
C ASN A 67 -15.87 -12.27 -5.79
N GLU A 68 -15.25 -11.48 -4.92
CA GLU A 68 -14.70 -11.93 -3.65
C GLU A 68 -15.02 -10.94 -2.52
N VAL A 69 -15.19 -11.48 -1.31
CA VAL A 69 -15.43 -10.68 -0.10
C VAL A 69 -14.13 -10.22 0.56
N LEU A 70 -13.04 -10.95 0.34
CA LEU A 70 -11.75 -10.73 0.94
C LEU A 70 -10.67 -11.26 0.00
N SER A 71 -9.75 -10.38 -0.39
CA SER A 71 -8.70 -10.75 -1.35
C SER A 71 -7.62 -11.61 -0.70
N SER A 72 -7.09 -12.56 -1.45
CA SER A 72 -5.93 -13.37 -1.07
C SER A 72 -4.81 -13.33 -2.11
N ASP A 73 -5.00 -12.54 -3.16
CA ASP A 73 -4.05 -12.42 -4.26
C ASP A 73 -2.83 -11.58 -3.89
N ILE A 74 -1.71 -11.93 -4.51
CA ILE A 74 -0.50 -11.13 -4.50
C ILE A 74 -0.40 -10.46 -5.87
N TYR A 75 -0.67 -9.16 -5.91
CA TYR A 75 -0.62 -8.38 -7.15
C TYR A 75 0.79 -8.00 -7.53
N SER A 76 1.04 -7.90 -8.84
CA SER A 76 2.33 -7.45 -9.38
C SER A 76 2.72 -6.08 -8.82
N PRO A 77 4.03 -5.81 -8.65
CA PRO A 77 4.52 -4.51 -8.25
C PRO A 77 4.03 -3.39 -9.17
N LEU A 78 3.88 -2.19 -8.62
CA LEU A 78 3.56 -0.98 -9.41
C LEU A 78 4.75 -0.53 -10.27
N ASN A 79 5.94 -1.10 -10.06
CA ASN A 79 7.19 -0.79 -10.75
C ASN A 79 7.53 0.71 -10.66
N GLY A 80 7.44 1.29 -9.46
CA GLY A 80 7.72 2.70 -9.20
C GLY A 80 6.64 3.66 -9.70
N ARG A 81 5.51 3.16 -10.21
CA ARG A 81 4.36 4.00 -10.56
C ARG A 81 3.73 4.58 -9.30
N LEU A 82 3.17 5.77 -9.44
CA LEU A 82 2.45 6.46 -8.37
C LEU A 82 1.32 5.57 -7.83
N THR A 83 1.27 5.40 -6.52
CA THR A 83 0.13 4.78 -5.85
C THR A 83 -1.11 5.67 -5.99
N PRO A 84 -2.33 5.11 -5.92
CA PRO A 84 -3.55 5.93 -5.86
C PRO A 84 -3.44 7.03 -4.79
N SER A 85 -4.09 8.15 -5.08
CA SER A 85 -3.99 9.41 -4.32
C SER A 85 -4.40 9.23 -2.87
N SER A 86 -3.43 8.95 -1.99
CA SER A 86 -3.59 8.91 -0.54
C SER A 86 -2.85 10.09 0.09
N SER A 87 -3.48 10.74 1.07
CA SER A 87 -2.86 11.83 1.80
C SER A 87 -2.00 11.27 2.92
N THR A 88 -0.69 11.23 2.72
CA THR A 88 0.28 10.70 3.69
C THR A 88 1.56 11.55 3.72
N ASP A 89 2.11 11.76 4.91
CA ASP A 89 3.40 12.42 5.12
C ASP A 89 4.59 11.58 4.63
N VAL A 90 4.41 10.26 4.50
CA VAL A 90 5.35 9.34 3.82
C VAL A 90 5.63 9.79 2.40
N GLY A 91 4.69 10.48 1.75
CA GLY A 91 4.90 11.13 0.47
C GLY A 91 6.13 12.03 0.49
N THR A 92 6.24 12.92 1.47
CA THR A 92 7.41 13.80 1.65
C THR A 92 8.70 13.01 1.90
N LEU A 93 8.66 11.96 2.73
CA LEU A 93 9.83 11.12 2.99
C LEU A 93 10.31 10.38 1.73
N SER A 94 9.39 9.96 0.87
CA SER A 94 9.70 9.27 -0.38
C SER A 94 10.45 10.14 -1.39
N TRP A 95 10.45 11.46 -1.22
CA TRP A 95 11.29 12.39 -1.98
C TRP A 95 12.70 12.58 -1.41
N ILE A 96 12.98 12.05 -0.22
CA ILE A 96 14.25 12.21 0.49
C ILE A 96 15.02 10.89 0.58
N VAL A 97 14.33 9.76 0.72
CA VAL A 97 14.93 8.43 0.82
C VAL A 97 14.18 7.39 -0.02
N PRO A 98 14.87 6.34 -0.53
CA PRO A 98 14.20 5.20 -1.16
C PRO A 98 13.11 4.63 -0.24
N THR A 99 11.88 4.53 -0.75
CA THR A 99 10.69 4.20 0.04
C THR A 99 9.86 3.15 -0.68
N VAL A 100 9.23 2.26 0.09
CA VAL A 100 8.24 1.30 -0.39
C VAL A 100 7.13 1.17 0.65
N GLN A 101 5.90 0.94 0.19
CA GLN A 101 4.76 0.63 1.04
C GLN A 101 4.35 -0.83 0.86
N CYS A 102 3.87 -1.45 1.93
CA CYS A 102 3.33 -2.80 1.91
C CYS A 102 1.83 -2.74 2.17
N HIS A 103 1.03 -3.17 1.19
CA HIS A 103 -0.41 -3.36 1.33
C HIS A 103 -0.70 -4.86 1.43
N VAL A 104 -1.52 -5.23 2.40
CA VAL A 104 -1.93 -6.61 2.66
C VAL A 104 -3.43 -6.64 2.90
N PRO A 105 -4.13 -7.73 2.55
CA PRO A 105 -5.56 -7.83 2.80
C PRO A 105 -5.82 -7.96 4.31
N CYS A 106 -6.66 -7.07 4.82
CA CYS A 106 -6.99 -7.00 6.26
C CYS A 106 -8.46 -6.60 6.54
N TYR A 107 -9.26 -6.34 5.51
CA TYR A 107 -10.67 -5.97 5.59
C TYR A 107 -11.40 -6.32 4.28
N ALA A 108 -12.74 -6.29 4.31
CA ALA A 108 -13.61 -6.65 3.20
C ALA A 108 -13.35 -5.80 1.94
N VAL A 109 -13.35 -6.45 0.78
CA VAL A 109 -13.20 -5.80 -0.53
C VAL A 109 -14.33 -4.78 -0.73
N GLY A 110 -13.96 -3.60 -1.23
CA GLY A 110 -14.85 -2.47 -1.41
C GLY A 110 -14.98 -1.55 -0.20
N THR A 111 -14.44 -1.88 0.98
CA THR A 111 -14.59 -1.01 2.17
C THR A 111 -13.99 0.38 1.92
N PRO A 112 -14.77 1.47 1.95
CA PRO A 112 -14.23 2.80 1.76
C PRO A 112 -13.35 3.21 2.95
N PRO A 113 -12.19 3.88 2.71
CA PRO A 113 -11.41 4.45 3.80
C PRO A 113 -12.22 5.52 4.55
N HIS A 114 -11.92 5.73 5.84
CA HIS A 114 -12.63 6.69 6.70
C HIS A 114 -14.12 6.40 6.92
N SER A 115 -14.54 5.14 6.84
CA SER A 115 -15.93 4.71 7.06
C SER A 115 -16.11 3.97 8.40
N TRP A 116 -17.35 3.89 8.89
CA TRP A 116 -17.68 3.06 10.05
C TRP A 116 -17.49 1.57 9.75
N GLN A 117 -17.67 1.15 8.50
CA GLN A 117 -17.36 -0.20 8.03
C GLN A 117 -15.88 -0.53 8.22
N LEU A 118 -14.97 0.42 7.96
CA LEU A 118 -13.54 0.21 8.23
C LEU A 118 -13.29 0.09 9.75
N VAL A 119 -13.87 0.96 10.56
CA VAL A 119 -13.74 0.93 12.03
C VAL A 119 -14.18 -0.42 12.61
N ALA A 120 -15.31 -0.95 12.14
CA ALA A 120 -15.87 -2.23 12.61
C ALA A 120 -14.93 -3.43 12.39
N GLN A 121 -14.02 -3.33 11.42
CA GLN A 121 -13.13 -4.43 11.02
C GLN A 121 -11.74 -4.34 11.66
N GLY A 122 -11.34 -3.19 12.20
CA GLY A 122 -9.96 -2.92 12.64
C GLY A 122 -9.44 -3.82 13.78
N LYS A 123 -10.33 -4.56 14.46
CA LYS A 123 -9.98 -5.55 15.50
C LYS A 123 -10.33 -6.99 15.13
N ALA A 124 -10.83 -7.23 13.91
CA ALA A 124 -11.19 -8.57 13.47
C ALA A 124 -9.95 -9.48 13.38
N PRO A 125 -10.10 -10.81 13.44
CA PRO A 125 -8.99 -11.74 13.24
C PRO A 125 -8.28 -11.52 11.89
N ALA A 126 -9.02 -11.31 10.80
CA ALA A 126 -8.47 -10.94 9.49
C ALA A 126 -7.52 -9.73 9.55
N ALA A 127 -7.85 -8.70 10.31
CA ALA A 127 -7.01 -7.51 10.46
C ALA A 127 -5.66 -7.84 11.12
N HIS A 128 -5.69 -8.64 12.19
CA HIS A 128 -4.47 -9.08 12.87
C HIS A 128 -3.61 -10.02 12.00
N LYS A 129 -4.24 -10.90 11.20
CA LYS A 129 -3.56 -11.75 10.23
C LYS A 129 -2.86 -10.92 9.15
N GLY A 130 -3.52 -9.87 8.64
CA GLY A 130 -2.92 -8.89 7.76
C GLY A 130 -1.72 -8.18 8.41
N ILE A 131 -1.87 -7.62 9.61
CA ILE A 131 -0.79 -6.95 10.36
C ILE A 131 0.43 -7.88 10.51
N ALA A 132 0.22 -9.14 10.88
CA ALA A 132 1.29 -10.12 11.01
C ALA A 132 2.01 -10.39 9.68
N LEU A 133 1.29 -10.45 8.56
CA LEU A 133 1.89 -10.59 7.24
C LEU A 133 2.71 -9.35 6.85
N ALA A 134 2.15 -8.14 7.01
CA ALA A 134 2.85 -6.90 6.69
C ALA A 134 4.13 -6.76 7.52
N ALA A 135 4.10 -7.08 8.81
CA ALA A 135 5.27 -7.05 9.68
C ALA A 135 6.37 -8.02 9.19
N LYS A 136 5.99 -9.26 8.80
CA LYS A 136 6.93 -10.24 8.24
C LYS A 136 7.51 -9.77 6.91
N ALA A 137 6.69 -9.21 6.01
CA ALA A 137 7.13 -8.69 4.73
C ALA A 137 8.13 -7.53 4.90
N MET A 138 7.82 -6.57 5.78
CA MET A 138 8.73 -5.46 6.11
C MET A 138 10.05 -5.95 6.71
N ALA A 139 9.99 -6.90 7.65
CA ALA A 139 11.18 -7.49 8.26
C ALA A 139 12.04 -8.26 7.24
N ALA A 140 11.41 -8.97 6.32
CA ALA A 140 12.10 -9.72 5.28
C ALA A 140 12.78 -8.78 4.27
N VAL A 141 12.15 -7.68 3.85
CA VAL A 141 12.77 -6.65 3.01
C VAL A 141 13.94 -5.99 3.73
N ALA A 142 13.79 -5.67 5.02
CA ALA A 142 14.88 -5.10 5.82
C ALA A 142 16.08 -6.08 5.89
N ARG A 143 15.82 -7.36 6.17
CA ARG A 143 16.84 -8.41 6.14
C ARG A 143 17.54 -8.46 4.79
N ASP A 144 16.80 -8.46 3.69
CA ASP A 144 17.37 -8.51 2.34
C ASP A 144 18.28 -7.30 2.07
N LEU A 145 17.91 -6.10 2.55
CA LEU A 145 18.77 -4.91 2.45
C LEU A 145 20.05 -5.01 3.28
N PHE A 146 20.01 -5.68 4.44
CA PHE A 146 21.20 -5.89 5.29
C PHE A 146 22.17 -6.91 4.69
N ILE A 147 21.67 -7.97 4.07
CA ILE A 147 22.51 -9.08 3.59
C ILE A 147 22.85 -9.02 2.09
N ASN A 148 22.10 -8.23 1.31
CA ASN A 148 22.33 -8.04 -0.12
C ASN A 148 22.69 -6.58 -0.42
N GLY A 149 24.00 -6.28 -0.36
CA GLY A 149 24.52 -4.94 -0.70
C GLY A 149 24.20 -4.50 -2.13
N GLY A 150 23.99 -5.44 -3.05
CA GLY A 150 23.55 -5.17 -4.43
C GLY A 150 22.16 -4.54 -4.47
N LEU A 151 21.19 -5.12 -3.75
CA LEU A 151 19.83 -4.58 -3.67
C LEU A 151 19.82 -3.15 -3.11
N LEU A 152 20.56 -2.90 -2.03
CA LEU A 152 20.68 -1.57 -1.43
C LEU A 152 21.30 -0.56 -2.39
N SER A 153 22.36 -0.96 -3.10
CA SER A 153 23.01 -0.13 -4.11
C SER A 153 22.04 0.22 -5.24
N THR A 154 21.35 -0.77 -5.82
CA THR A 154 20.38 -0.56 -6.89
C THR A 154 19.24 0.36 -6.46
N ALA A 155 18.66 0.14 -5.27
CA ALA A 155 17.59 0.99 -4.73
C ALA A 155 18.04 2.46 -4.60
N LYS A 156 19.27 2.70 -4.11
CA LYS A 156 19.85 4.04 -4.00
C LYS A 156 20.13 4.66 -5.37
N THR A 157 20.70 3.92 -6.30
CA THR A 157 21.01 4.41 -7.66
C THR A 157 19.74 4.79 -8.40
N GLU A 158 18.68 3.98 -8.32
CA GLU A 158 17.40 4.30 -8.95
C GLU A 158 16.77 5.56 -8.37
N PHE A 159 16.77 5.67 -7.03
CA PHE A 159 16.30 6.87 -6.35
C PHE A 159 17.09 8.12 -6.74
N GLN A 160 18.42 8.03 -6.83
CA GLN A 160 19.27 9.14 -7.27
C GLN A 160 18.95 9.58 -8.70
N ARG A 161 18.72 8.64 -9.62
CA ARG A 161 18.28 8.94 -10.99
C ARG A 161 16.94 9.66 -11.01
N PHE A 162 15.97 9.18 -10.23
CA PHE A 162 14.68 9.85 -10.07
C PHE A 162 14.85 11.28 -9.54
N ARG A 163 15.63 11.49 -8.48
CA ARG A 163 15.86 12.82 -7.88
C ARG A 163 16.63 13.77 -8.80
N ALA A 164 17.55 13.27 -9.61
CA ALA A 164 18.25 14.09 -10.60
C ALA A 164 17.31 14.58 -11.71
N ALA A 165 16.29 13.81 -12.06
CA ALA A 165 15.32 14.16 -13.10
C ALA A 165 14.11 14.96 -12.56
N ASN A 166 13.88 15.01 -11.25
CA ASN A 166 12.68 15.59 -10.66
C ASN A 166 13.05 16.53 -9.50
N GLU A 167 12.79 17.83 -9.62
CA GLU A 167 12.97 18.78 -8.52
C GLU A 167 11.93 18.51 -7.41
N PHE A 168 12.35 18.49 -6.13
CA PHE A 168 11.40 18.38 -5.01
C PHE A 168 11.19 19.74 -4.37
N ARG A 169 9.93 20.18 -4.32
CA ARG A 169 9.50 21.34 -3.55
C ARG A 169 8.58 20.87 -2.44
N ASN A 170 9.03 21.03 -1.20
CA ASN A 170 8.24 20.59 -0.05
C ASN A 170 6.93 21.40 0.03
N PRO A 171 5.76 20.74 -0.01
CA PRO A 171 4.46 21.41 -0.05
C PRO A 171 4.04 22.06 1.28
N ILE A 172 4.79 21.84 2.37
CA ILE A 172 4.55 22.47 3.68
C ILE A 172 5.22 23.87 3.76
N GLY A 173 6.02 24.24 2.75
CA GLY A 173 6.75 25.51 2.71
C GLY A 173 8.05 25.48 3.52
N ARG A 174 8.91 26.49 3.34
CA ARG A 174 10.06 26.73 4.23
C ARG A 174 9.53 27.49 5.45
N LYS A 175 9.77 26.97 6.66
CA LYS A 175 9.76 27.84 7.86
C LYS A 175 10.96 28.77 7.82
#